data_AF-A0A6L8EFP6-F1
#
_entry.id   AF-A0A6L8EFP6-F1
#
_cell.length_a   1.000
_cell.length_b   1.000
_cell.length_c   1.000
_cell.angle_alpha   90.00
_cell.angle_beta   90.00
_cell.angle_gamma   90.00
#
_symmetry.space_group_name_H-M   'P 1'
#
loop_
_entity.id
_entity.type
_entity.pdbx_description
1 polymer ?
#
loop_
_entity_poly.entity_id
_entity_poly.type
_entity_poly.pdbx_seq_one_letter_code
_entity_poly.pdbx_strand_id
1 'polypeptide(L)'
;MPLDFGLDIGATPIGFAAIEHDVNQATGRIRRLGMRIFPEARDPKGVPLNRNRRQSRLRRGRQLADVVLPADRLPFKGSHD
;
A
#
# COMPACT_ATOMS: atom_id res chain seq x y z
N MET A 1 -8.27 -3.12 -33.50
CA MET A 1 -7.62 -4.22 -32.75
C MET A 1 -7.59 -3.84 -31.29
N PRO A 2 -8.01 -4.71 -30.37
CA PRO A 2 -7.93 -4.47 -28.93
C PRO A 2 -6.48 -4.37 -28.46
N LEU A 3 -6.28 -3.69 -27.33
CA LEU A 3 -4.98 -3.49 -26.70
C LEU A 3 -4.99 -4.17 -25.33
N ASP A 4 -4.16 -5.19 -25.17
CA ASP A 4 -3.98 -5.92 -23.93
C ASP A 4 -2.83 -5.32 -23.12
N PHE A 5 -3.02 -5.21 -21.81
CA PHE A 5 -2.00 -4.70 -20.89
C PHE A 5 -1.52 -5.80 -19.96
N GLY A 6 -0.23 -6.10 -20.02
CA GLY A 6 0.46 -6.95 -19.06
C GLY A 6 1.18 -6.08 -18.02
N LEU A 7 1.00 -6.40 -16.73
CA LEU A 7 1.66 -5.72 -15.63
C LEU A 7 2.36 -6.75 -14.73
N ASP A 8 3.67 -6.58 -14.53
CA ASP A 8 4.44 -7.29 -13.51
C ASP A 8 4.72 -6.31 -12.36
N ILE A 9 4.10 -6.57 -11.20
CA ILE A 9 4.08 -5.63 -10.08
C ILE A 9 4.99 -6.15 -8.97
N GLY A 10 6.17 -5.52 -8.84
CA GLY A 10 7.08 -5.72 -7.73
C GLY A 10 6.87 -4.70 -6.60
N ALA A 11 7.68 -4.82 -5.55
CA ALA A 11 7.64 -3.89 -4.42
C ALA A 11 8.09 -2.46 -4.77
N THR A 12 8.98 -2.32 -5.77
CA THR A 12 9.58 -1.04 -6.21
C THR A 12 9.63 -0.86 -7.74
N PRO A 13 9.62 -1.93 -8.57
CA PRO A 13 9.40 -1.78 -10.00
C PRO A 13 8.01 -2.23 -10.44
N ILE A 14 7.53 -1.64 -11.54
CA ILE A 14 6.41 -2.15 -12.34
C ILE A 14 6.89 -2.35 -13.77
N GLY A 15 6.97 -3.61 -14.22
CA GLY A 15 7.12 -3.93 -15.63
C GLY A 15 5.79 -3.81 -16.34
N PHE A 16 5.76 -3.28 -17.57
CA PHE A 16 4.53 -3.18 -18.35
C PHE A 16 4.74 -3.48 -19.83
N ALA A 17 3.73 -4.10 -20.43
CA ALA A 17 3.62 -4.31 -21.86
C ALA A 17 2.22 -3.88 -22.34
N ALA A 18 2.16 -3.22 -23.49
CA ALA A 18 0.95 -2.95 -24.23
C ALA A 18 1.03 -3.71 -25.57
N ILE A 19 0.10 -4.65 -25.78
CA ILE A 19 0.10 -5.58 -26.91
C ILE A 19 -1.14 -5.33 -27.75
N GLU A 20 -0.98 -5.02 -29.03
CA GLU A 20 -2.07 -5.18 -29.98
C GLU A 20 -2.29 -6.67 -30.20
N HIS A 21 -3.46 -7.15 -29.81
CA HIS A 21 -3.77 -8.58 -29.86
C HIS A 21 -4.83 -8.85 -30.93
N ASP A 22 -4.51 -9.75 -31.86
CA ASP A 22 -5.49 -10.42 -32.71
C ASP A 22 -5.88 -11.75 -32.07
N VAL A 23 -7.04 -11.73 -31.41
CA VAL A 23 -7.59 -12.88 -30.67
C VAL A 23 -7.93 -14.04 -31.62
N ASN A 24 -8.29 -13.75 -32.88
CA ASN A 24 -8.68 -14.78 -33.84
C ASN A 24 -7.48 -15.53 -34.41
N GLN A 25 -6.35 -14.84 -34.54
CA GLN A 25 -5.11 -15.40 -35.08
C GLN A 25 -4.12 -15.83 -33.98
N ALA A 26 -4.45 -15.58 -32.70
CA ALA A 26 -3.55 -15.77 -31.56
C ALA A 26 -2.18 -15.10 -31.76
N THR A 27 -2.16 -13.95 -32.46
CA THR A 27 -0.95 -13.18 -32.71
C THR A 27 -0.99 -11.85 -31.97
N GLY A 28 0.18 -11.41 -31.50
CA GLY A 28 0.31 -10.15 -30.76
C GLY A 28 1.46 -9.31 -31.31
N ARG A 29 1.29 -7.98 -31.29
CA ARG A 29 2.34 -7.03 -31.61
C ARG A 29 2.61 -6.10 -30.44
N ILE A 30 3.86 -6.05 -30.00
CA ILE A 30 4.29 -5.13 -28.94
C ILE A 30 4.15 -3.69 -29.45
N ARG A 31 3.22 -2.95 -28.86
CA ARG A 31 3.08 -1.50 -29.06
C ARG A 31 4.01 -0.73 -28.15
N ARG A 32 4.15 -1.20 -26.92
CA ARG A 32 5.04 -0.59 -25.93
C ARG A 32 5.49 -1.63 -24.91
N LEU A 33 6.74 -1.51 -24.51
CA LEU A 33 7.33 -2.24 -23.41
C LEU A 33 8.08 -1.24 -22.55
N GLY A 34 8.07 -1.43 -21.24
CA GLY A 34 8.86 -0.60 -20.35
C GLY A 34 8.83 -1.05 -18.90
N MET A 35 9.52 -0.28 -18.08
CA MET A 35 9.60 -0.47 -16.65
C MET A 35 9.51 0.88 -15.96
N ARG A 36 8.72 0.93 -14.88
CA ARG A 36 8.67 2.06 -13.96
C ARG A 36 9.35 1.66 -12.66
N ILE A 37 10.47 2.31 -12.35
CA ILE A 37 11.13 2.20 -11.04
C ILE A 37 10.71 3.40 -10.20
N PHE A 38 10.37 3.15 -8.94
CA PHE A 38 10.14 4.19 -7.95
C PHE A 38 10.88 3.85 -6.65
N PRO A 39 11.26 4.86 -5.84
CA PRO A 39 11.91 4.62 -4.56
C PRO A 39 11.05 3.77 -3.63
N GLU A 40 11.69 2.93 -2.83
CA GLU A 40 10.99 2.22 -1.76
C GLU A 40 10.35 3.23 -0.80
N ALA A 41 9.13 2.98 -0.34
CA ALA A 41 8.39 3.86 0.57
C ALA A 41 8.91 3.81 2.01
N ARG A 42 10.24 3.88 2.16
CA ARG A 42 11.01 3.82 3.40
C ARG A 42 11.99 4.98 3.45
N ASP A 43 12.34 5.37 4.66
CA ASP A 43 13.46 6.30 4.87
C ASP A 43 14.81 5.58 4.61
N PRO A 44 15.95 6.31 4.60
CA PRO A 44 17.28 5.70 4.43
C PRO A 44 17.67 4.65 5.48
N LYS A 45 16.93 4.54 6.60
CA LYS A 45 17.14 3.54 7.66
C LYS A 45 16.17 2.35 7.53
N GLY A 46 15.39 2.28 6.45
CA GLY A 46 14.43 1.21 6.19
C GLY A 46 13.10 1.33 6.94
N VAL A 47 12.82 2.46 7.59
CA VAL A 47 11.57 2.67 8.32
C VAL A 47 10.46 3.07 7.34
N PRO A 48 9.28 2.40 7.37
CA PRO A 48 8.15 2.81 6.54
C PRO A 48 7.76 4.26 6.79
N LEU A 49 7.63 5.06 5.73
CA LEU A 49 7.34 6.49 5.82
C LEU A 49 6.00 6.79 6.52
N ASN A 50 5.07 5.82 6.54
CA ASN A 50 3.78 5.95 7.20
C ASN A 50 3.80 5.72 8.72
N ARG A 51 4.92 5.25 9.30
CA ARG A 51 5.02 4.83 10.71
C ARG A 51 4.68 5.95 11.69
N ASN A 52 5.34 7.10 11.56
CA ASN A 52 5.16 8.23 12.47
C ASN A 52 3.74 8.82 12.36
N ARG A 53 3.18 8.85 11.15
CA ARG A 53 1.80 9.26 10.90
C ARG A 53 0.81 8.33 11.61
N ARG A 54 1.03 7.02 11.53
CA ARG A 54 0.21 6.01 12.25
C ARG A 54 0.32 6.19 13.76
N GLN A 55 1.52 6.36 14.30
CA GLN A 55 1.72 6.56 15.74
C GLN A 55 1.01 7.83 16.25
N SER A 56 1.11 8.94 15.52
CA SER A 56 0.44 10.20 15.87
C SER A 56 -1.09 10.07 15.84
N ARG A 57 -1.63 9.28 14.90
CA ARG A 57 -3.06 8.97 14.84
C ARG A 57 -3.51 8.15 16.04
N LEU A 58 -2.75 7.13 16.42
CA LEU A 58 -3.06 6.29 17.58
C LEU A 58 -3.02 7.08 18.89
N ARG A 59 -2.05 7.99 19.06
CA ARG A 59 -1.97 8.88 20.24
C ARG A 59 -3.20 9.78 20.35
N ARG A 60 -3.59 10.43 19.25
CA ARG A 60 -4.82 11.25 19.23
C ARG A 60 -6.08 10.43 19.50
N GLY A 61 -6.18 9.23 18.94
CA GLY A 61 -7.30 8.32 19.20
C GLY A 61 -7.43 7.95 20.68
N ARG A 62 -6.31 7.67 21.36
CA ARG A 62 -6.29 7.40 22.80
C ARG A 62 -6.70 8.63 23.61
N GLN A 63 -6.14 9.80 23.32
CA GLN A 63 -6.54 11.05 23.98
C GLN A 63 -8.04 11.35 23.83
N LEU A 64 -8.62 11.10 22.65
CA LEU A 64 -10.05 11.27 22.44
C LEU A 64 -10.87 10.21 23.20
N ALA A 65 -10.40 8.96 23.28
CA ALA A 65 -11.06 7.92 24.07
C ALA A 65 -11.02 8.25 25.58
N ASP A 66 -9.91 8.80 26.07
CA ASP A 66 -9.76 9.24 27.47
C ASP A 66 -10.64 10.47 27.80
N VAL A 67 -11.02 11.27 26.78
CA VAL A 67 -11.91 12.43 26.92
C VAL A 67 -13.40 12.07 26.76
N VAL A 68 -13.71 11.03 25.97
CA VAL A 68 -15.10 10.64 25.64
C VAL A 68 -15.63 9.55 26.57
N LEU A 69 -14.76 8.76 27.21
CA LEU A 69 -15.17 7.84 28.27
C LEU A 69 -15.00 8.53 29.62
N PRO A 70 -16.08 8.75 30.39
CA PRO A 70 -15.92 9.18 31.77
C PRO A 70 -15.11 8.10 32.54
N ALA A 71 -14.31 8.53 33.51
CA ALA A 71 -13.30 7.71 34.18
C ALA A 71 -13.84 6.44 34.87
N ASP A 72 -15.15 6.35 35.01
CA ASP A 72 -15.96 5.24 35.52
C ASP A 72 -16.18 4.09 34.51
N ARG A 73 -15.76 4.23 33.25
CA ARG A 73 -15.85 3.16 32.22
C ARG A 73 -14.53 2.78 31.54
N LEU A 74 -13.39 3.00 32.19
CA LEU A 74 -12.14 2.43 31.70
C LEU A 74 -12.20 0.89 31.80
N PRO A 75 -11.73 0.13 30.79
CA PRO A 75 -11.73 -1.32 30.85
C PRO A 75 -10.88 -1.77 32.04
N PHE A 76 -11.48 -2.63 32.87
CA PHE A 76 -10.91 -3.24 34.06
C PHE A 76 -9.42 -3.58 33.84
N LYS A 77 -8.52 -2.96 34.61
CA LYS A 77 -7.13 -3.41 34.67
C LYS A 77 -7.18 -4.79 35.32
N GLY A 78 -7.04 -5.85 34.52
CA GLY A 78 -6.83 -7.20 35.03
C GLY A 78 -5.69 -7.17 36.04
N SER A 79 -5.96 -7.67 37.24
CA SER A 79 -4.95 -7.96 38.25
C SER A 79 -3.97 -8.98 37.66
N HIS A 80 -2.68 -8.63 37.67
CA HIS A 80 -1.64 -9.64 37.58
C HIS A 80 -1.48 -10.21 38.98
N ASP A 81 -2.01 -11.42 39.17
CA ASP A 81 -1.48 -12.40 40.12
C ASP A 81 -0.32 -13.16 39.44
#